data_AF-A0A2D4S0A3-F1
#
_entry.id   AF-A0A2D4S0A3-F1
#
_cell.length_a   1.000
_cell.length_b   1.000
_cell.length_c   1.000
_cell.angle_alpha   90.00
_cell.angle_beta   90.00
_cell.angle_gamma   90.00
#
_symmetry.space_group_name_H-M   'P 1'
#
loop_
_entity.id
_entity.type
_entity.pdbx_description
1 polymer ?
#
loop_
_entity_poly.entity_id
_entity_poly.type
_entity_poly.pdbx_seq_one_letter_code
_entity_poly.pdbx_strand_id
1 'polypeptide(L)'
;MKRLLACLLLPLFLSACGSDSDSSGDANNSAEFPKILSLGDNYTATFDMTEVTNGVADITVNIASKDGQSLQGQAITLSPLMVMANGIEHGTPFENSMGTLDESGSFTGTAYFLMPSNMPSGDPMGDWSITVTFDTKSEIIPITVDMMSSDVKTLKGSDSDQVMSMSGGTTDRTYYLYNRDRHINSAMNMNMFEVYVTARETMMDYQAIADGNVLNAGSMHELTINNVLVKMCTSECDLETNWITATAKDNHPGIYQGMGLGLTGDGSDMVMVRLTVNDEAKDNGATSDAIETVTFSFSGDTTATTHEHM
;
A
#
# COMPACT_ATOMS: atom_id res chain seq x y z
N MET A 1 -62.59 -21.85 44.50
CA MET A 1 -61.17 -21.45 44.50
C MET A 1 -60.92 -20.59 43.27
N LYS A 2 -60.69 -19.29 43.50
CA LYS A 2 -60.40 -18.27 42.48
C LYS A 2 -58.92 -18.34 42.11
N ARG A 3 -58.58 -18.25 40.82
CA ARG A 3 -57.28 -17.72 40.37
C ARG A 3 -57.53 -16.74 39.23
N LEU A 4 -57.42 -15.45 39.58
CA LEU A 4 -57.24 -14.33 38.66
C LEU A 4 -55.84 -14.45 38.05
N LEU A 5 -55.72 -14.29 36.73
CA LEU A 5 -54.47 -13.94 36.08
C LEU A 5 -54.56 -12.45 35.73
N ALA A 6 -53.67 -11.66 36.32
CA ALA A 6 -53.58 -10.21 36.11
C ALA A 6 -52.77 -9.92 34.85
N CYS A 7 -53.37 -9.19 33.91
CA CYS A 7 -52.66 -8.54 32.80
C CYS A 7 -51.87 -7.34 33.35
N LEU A 8 -50.55 -7.34 33.17
CA LEU A 8 -49.71 -6.17 33.41
C LEU A 8 -49.76 -5.26 32.16
N LEU A 9 -50.35 -4.08 32.30
CA LEU A 9 -50.25 -2.97 31.35
C LEU A 9 -48.95 -2.20 31.63
N LEU A 10 -48.09 -2.04 30.62
CA LEU A 10 -46.99 -1.08 30.64
C LEU A 10 -47.48 0.28 30.09
N PRO A 11 -47.14 1.41 30.72
CA PRO A 11 -47.40 2.73 30.17
C PRO A 11 -46.34 3.12 29.13
N LEU A 12 -46.81 3.56 27.95
CA LEU A 12 -46.01 4.29 26.96
C LEU A 12 -45.80 5.72 27.47
N PHE A 13 -44.55 6.12 27.69
CA PHE A 13 -44.18 7.51 27.86
C PHE A 13 -44.03 8.17 26.48
N LEU A 14 -44.85 9.20 26.24
CA LEU A 14 -44.63 10.21 25.21
C LEU A 14 -43.94 11.42 25.86
N SER A 15 -42.77 11.78 25.34
CA SER A 15 -42.11 13.10 25.47
C SER A 15 -41.38 13.35 24.15
N ALA A 16 -41.83 14.21 23.25
CA ALA A 16 -41.88 15.67 23.26
C ALA A 16 -40.55 16.33 22.80
N CYS A 17 -40.70 17.08 21.69
CA CYS A 17 -40.03 18.34 21.35
C CYS A 17 -38.54 18.34 20.91
N GLY A 18 -38.36 18.63 19.61
CA GLY A 18 -37.76 19.90 19.20
C GLY A 18 -36.24 19.94 19.05
N SER A 19 -35.77 20.01 17.82
CA SER A 19 -35.05 21.18 17.29
C SER A 19 -34.64 20.93 15.85
N ASP A 20 -35.12 21.81 14.97
CA ASP A 20 -34.46 22.05 13.68
C ASP A 20 -33.02 22.49 13.97
N SER A 21 -32.06 21.80 13.37
CA SER A 21 -30.74 22.36 13.15
C SER A 21 -30.33 22.02 11.72
N ASP A 22 -30.29 23.06 10.90
CA ASP A 22 -29.59 23.07 9.63
C ASP A 22 -28.12 22.66 9.89
N SER A 23 -27.81 21.40 9.61
CA SER A 23 -26.44 20.95 9.43
C SER A 23 -26.08 21.26 7.99
N SER A 24 -25.37 22.38 7.82
CA SER A 24 -24.46 22.58 6.71
C SER A 24 -23.59 21.32 6.59
N GLY A 25 -23.62 20.70 5.41
CA GLY A 25 -22.90 19.48 5.12
C GLY A 25 -21.39 19.67 5.22
N ASP A 26 -20.84 19.28 6.36
CA ASP A 26 -19.45 18.84 6.45
C ASP A 26 -19.42 17.39 5.95
N ALA A 27 -19.19 17.21 4.65
CA ALA A 27 -18.79 15.94 4.08
C ALA A 27 -17.32 15.66 4.46
N ASN A 28 -17.03 15.57 5.76
CA ASN A 28 -15.87 14.83 6.23
C ASN A 28 -16.15 13.37 5.92
N ASN A 29 -15.66 12.90 4.76
CA ASN A 29 -15.74 11.52 4.28
C ASN A 29 -14.87 10.56 5.13
N SER A 30 -15.05 10.60 6.45
CA SER A 30 -14.59 9.60 7.43
C SER A 30 -15.57 8.42 7.51
N ALA A 31 -16.23 8.07 6.40
CA ALA A 31 -16.97 6.82 6.35
C ALA A 31 -15.94 5.69 6.28
N GLU A 32 -15.64 5.14 7.46
CA GLU A 32 -14.83 3.95 7.74
C GLU A 32 -15.18 2.83 6.74
N PHE A 33 -14.16 2.16 6.22
CA PHE A 33 -14.35 0.97 5.40
C PHE A 33 -15.06 -0.14 6.23
N PRO A 34 -15.85 -1.02 5.60
CA PRO A 34 -16.01 -1.22 4.16
C PRO A 34 -17.05 -0.30 3.48
N LYS A 35 -16.86 -0.03 2.19
CA LYS A 35 -17.79 0.70 1.32
C LYS A 35 -18.55 -0.26 0.40
N ILE A 36 -19.84 -0.02 0.19
CA ILE A 36 -20.65 -0.78 -0.78
C ILE A 36 -20.38 -0.25 -2.18
N LEU A 37 -20.22 -1.16 -3.13
CA LEU A 37 -20.00 -0.85 -4.53
C LEU A 37 -21.25 -1.09 -5.40
N SER A 38 -21.49 -0.17 -6.32
CA SER A 38 -22.49 -0.18 -7.40
C SER A 38 -21.90 -0.66 -8.73
N LEU A 39 -21.46 -1.92 -8.79
CA LEU A 39 -20.90 -2.56 -10.01
C LEU A 39 -21.97 -3.16 -10.95
N GLY A 40 -23.24 -2.75 -10.79
CA GLY A 40 -24.38 -3.20 -11.60
C GLY A 40 -25.41 -4.02 -10.82
N ASP A 41 -26.57 -4.23 -11.44
CA ASP A 41 -27.73 -4.81 -10.74
C ASP A 41 -27.60 -6.30 -10.40
N ASN A 42 -26.66 -7.01 -11.02
CA ASN A 42 -26.47 -8.45 -10.83
C ASN A 42 -25.58 -8.80 -9.63
N TYR A 43 -24.88 -7.82 -9.04
CA TYR A 43 -23.85 -8.06 -8.04
C TYR A 43 -24.16 -7.38 -6.71
N THR A 44 -23.66 -7.98 -5.63
CA THR A 44 -23.39 -7.28 -4.37
C THR A 44 -21.90 -7.20 -4.21
N ALA A 45 -21.36 -6.00 -4.00
CA ALA A 45 -19.93 -5.80 -3.92
C ALA A 45 -19.55 -4.86 -2.77
N THR A 46 -18.41 -5.12 -2.13
CA THR A 46 -17.83 -4.26 -1.11
C THR A 46 -16.35 -4.02 -1.38
N PHE A 47 -15.89 -2.82 -1.04
CA PHE A 47 -14.50 -2.42 -1.03
C PHE A 47 -14.09 -2.17 0.42
N ASP A 48 -13.08 -2.88 0.88
CA ASP A 48 -12.47 -2.71 2.18
C ASP A 48 -11.00 -2.32 2.02
N MET A 49 -10.50 -1.49 2.93
CA MET A 49 -9.13 -0.98 2.89
C MET A 49 -8.64 -0.71 4.31
N THR A 50 -7.43 -1.16 4.63
CA THR A 50 -6.81 -0.86 5.92
C THR A 50 -6.44 0.61 6.03
N GLU A 51 -6.20 1.09 7.24
CA GLU A 51 -5.56 2.39 7.42
C GLU A 51 -4.21 2.43 6.68
N VAL A 52 -3.89 3.59 6.10
CA VAL A 52 -2.59 3.79 5.47
C VAL A 52 -1.54 3.91 6.55
N THR A 53 -0.63 2.95 6.63
CA THR A 53 0.48 2.94 7.58
C THR A 53 1.79 2.90 6.81
N ASN A 54 2.68 3.87 7.04
CA ASN A 54 3.93 4.04 6.28
C ASN A 54 3.73 4.11 4.76
N GLY A 55 2.61 4.70 4.32
CA GLY A 55 2.24 4.75 2.90
C GLY A 55 1.72 3.43 2.33
N VAL A 56 1.48 2.39 3.14
CA VAL A 56 1.00 1.07 2.70
C VAL A 56 -0.44 0.86 3.17
N ALA A 57 -1.29 0.29 2.31
CA ALA A 57 -2.61 -0.18 2.70
C ALA A 57 -3.01 -1.42 1.91
N ASP A 58 -3.58 -2.40 2.61
CA ASP A 58 -4.17 -3.58 1.99
C ASP A 58 -5.61 -3.28 1.59
N ILE A 59 -6.01 -3.79 0.44
CA ILE A 59 -7.32 -3.59 -0.16
C ILE A 59 -7.94 -4.95 -0.44
N THR A 60 -9.19 -5.11 -0.05
CA THR A 60 -9.99 -6.29 -0.36
C THR A 60 -11.27 -5.87 -1.07
N VAL A 61 -11.53 -6.44 -2.24
CA VAL A 61 -12.82 -6.31 -2.92
C VAL A 61 -13.53 -7.65 -2.88
N ASN A 62 -14.73 -7.67 -2.32
CA ASN A 62 -15.59 -8.84 -2.32
C ASN A 62 -16.73 -8.61 -3.30
N ILE A 63 -16.97 -9.56 -4.21
CA ILE A 63 -18.04 -9.51 -5.19
C ILE A 63 -18.78 -10.84 -5.17
N ALA A 64 -20.09 -10.78 -4.98
CA ALA A 64 -20.97 -11.94 -5.07
C ALA A 64 -22.08 -11.71 -6.10
N SER A 65 -22.44 -12.76 -6.82
CA SER A 65 -23.57 -12.74 -7.74
C SER A 65 -24.88 -12.88 -6.97
N LYS A 66 -25.89 -12.07 -7.30
CA LYS A 66 -27.22 -12.13 -6.65
C LYS A 66 -27.98 -13.40 -6.97
N ASP A 67 -27.65 -14.09 -8.06
CA ASP A 67 -28.22 -15.37 -8.45
C ASP A 67 -27.46 -16.59 -7.85
N GLY A 68 -26.42 -16.34 -7.06
CA GLY A 68 -25.61 -17.37 -6.40
C GLY A 68 -24.60 -18.07 -7.30
N GLN A 69 -24.38 -17.61 -8.54
CA GLN A 69 -23.30 -18.15 -9.37
C GLN A 69 -21.93 -17.80 -8.78
N SER A 70 -20.99 -18.75 -8.87
CA SER A 70 -19.60 -18.49 -8.52
C SER A 70 -18.97 -17.51 -9.52
N LEU A 71 -18.23 -16.55 -9.00
CA LEU A 71 -17.48 -15.56 -9.77
C LEU A 71 -15.97 -15.86 -9.82
N GLN A 72 -15.54 -17.01 -9.31
CA GLN A 72 -14.13 -17.42 -9.31
C GLN A 72 -13.54 -17.33 -10.72
N GLY A 73 -12.33 -16.78 -10.82
CA GLY A 73 -11.60 -16.65 -12.08
C GLY A 73 -12.07 -15.46 -12.94
N GLN A 74 -13.09 -14.71 -12.54
CA GLN A 74 -13.49 -13.50 -13.26
C GLN A 74 -12.52 -12.35 -13.00
N ALA A 75 -12.21 -11.61 -14.07
CA ALA A 75 -11.23 -10.55 -14.03
C ALA A 75 -11.71 -9.32 -13.27
N ILE A 76 -10.81 -8.72 -12.50
CA ILE A 76 -11.00 -7.47 -11.77
C ILE A 76 -9.77 -6.59 -11.93
N THR A 77 -9.96 -5.27 -11.87
CA THR A 77 -8.87 -4.29 -11.91
C THR A 77 -9.10 -3.20 -10.88
N LEU A 78 -8.03 -2.83 -10.18
CA LEU A 78 -7.93 -1.73 -9.24
C LEU A 78 -6.93 -0.71 -9.79
N SER A 79 -7.36 0.54 -9.94
CA SER A 79 -6.51 1.61 -10.46
C SER A 79 -6.46 2.76 -9.46
N PRO A 80 -5.39 2.89 -8.65
CA PRO A 80 -5.18 4.06 -7.82
C PRO A 80 -4.84 5.29 -8.69
N LEU A 81 -5.35 6.45 -8.30
CA LEU A 81 -5.09 7.71 -8.97
C LEU A 81 -5.12 8.85 -7.95
N MET A 82 -4.08 9.68 -7.98
CA MET A 82 -4.08 11.01 -7.38
C MET A 82 -4.28 12.05 -8.45
N VAL A 83 -5.21 12.97 -8.23
CA VAL A 83 -5.29 14.21 -8.98
C VAL A 83 -4.69 15.30 -8.08
N MET A 84 -3.47 15.73 -8.42
CA MET A 84 -2.77 16.80 -7.70
C MET A 84 -3.59 18.09 -7.73
N ALA A 85 -3.40 18.98 -6.75
CA ALA A 85 -4.11 20.27 -6.70
C ALA A 85 -3.88 21.16 -7.95
N ASN A 86 -2.79 20.92 -8.68
CA ASN A 86 -2.48 21.59 -9.95
C ASN A 86 -3.05 20.89 -11.20
N GLY A 87 -3.84 19.82 -11.02
CA GLY A 87 -4.46 19.03 -12.09
C GLY A 87 -3.58 17.95 -12.71
N ILE A 88 -2.34 17.75 -12.24
CA ILE A 88 -1.49 16.66 -12.71
C ILE A 88 -1.95 15.33 -12.11
N GLU A 89 -2.08 14.32 -12.96
CA GLU A 89 -2.39 12.95 -12.55
C GLU A 89 -1.13 12.18 -12.12
N HIS A 90 -1.24 11.42 -11.06
CA HIS A 90 -0.17 10.61 -10.50
C HIS A 90 -0.71 9.25 -10.05
N GLY A 91 -0.08 8.16 -10.50
CA GLY A 91 -0.37 6.81 -10.03
C GLY A 91 0.37 6.50 -8.73
N THR A 92 0.28 5.25 -8.28
CA THR A 92 1.11 4.76 -7.19
C THR A 92 1.43 3.29 -7.41
N PRO A 93 2.56 2.78 -6.89
CA PRO A 93 2.82 1.36 -6.95
C PRO A 93 1.70 0.56 -6.29
N PHE A 94 1.32 -0.54 -6.93
CA PHE A 94 0.20 -1.36 -6.50
C PHE A 94 0.53 -2.82 -6.78
N GLU A 95 0.61 -3.62 -5.73
CA GLU A 95 0.74 -5.06 -5.82
C GLU A 95 -0.62 -5.66 -6.20
N ASN A 96 -0.65 -6.37 -7.32
CA ASN A 96 -1.87 -6.95 -7.88
C ASN A 96 -2.93 -5.89 -8.19
N SER A 97 -2.62 -4.94 -9.08
CA SER A 97 -3.63 -4.00 -9.60
C SER A 97 -4.64 -4.67 -10.54
N MET A 98 -4.35 -5.88 -11.01
CA MET A 98 -5.25 -6.68 -11.81
C MET A 98 -5.10 -8.16 -11.49
N GLY A 99 -6.18 -8.92 -11.67
CA GLY A 99 -6.16 -10.36 -11.47
C GLY A 99 -7.56 -10.95 -11.59
N THR A 100 -7.81 -12.01 -10.84
CA THR A 100 -9.09 -12.71 -10.85
C THR A 100 -9.61 -12.96 -9.44
N LEU A 101 -10.93 -12.99 -9.28
CA LEU A 101 -11.56 -13.35 -8.02
C LEU A 101 -11.21 -14.79 -7.60
N ASP A 102 -11.02 -15.00 -6.30
CA ASP A 102 -10.79 -16.31 -5.70
C ASP A 102 -12.09 -17.14 -5.54
N GLU A 103 -12.00 -18.28 -4.83
CA GLU A 103 -13.12 -19.18 -4.58
C GLU A 103 -14.27 -18.53 -3.78
N SER A 104 -13.96 -17.50 -2.98
CA SER A 104 -14.91 -16.76 -2.17
C SER A 104 -15.49 -15.53 -2.87
N GLY A 105 -15.04 -15.23 -4.09
CA GLY A 105 -15.43 -14.02 -4.81
C GLY A 105 -14.63 -12.79 -4.36
N SER A 106 -13.43 -13.00 -3.81
CA SER A 106 -12.59 -11.94 -3.25
C SER A 106 -11.36 -11.69 -4.11
N PHE A 107 -10.88 -10.45 -4.08
CA PHE A 107 -9.61 -10.05 -4.65
C PHE A 107 -8.88 -9.15 -3.68
N THR A 108 -7.60 -9.44 -3.47
CA THR A 108 -6.74 -8.69 -2.56
C THR A 108 -5.56 -8.10 -3.30
N GLY A 109 -5.16 -6.90 -2.89
CA GLY A 109 -3.98 -6.21 -3.37
C GLY A 109 -3.49 -5.21 -2.35
N THR A 110 -2.27 -4.70 -2.54
CA THR A 110 -1.65 -3.75 -1.62
C THR A 110 -1.27 -2.50 -2.39
N ALA A 111 -1.78 -1.34 -1.96
CA ALA A 111 -1.40 -0.04 -2.50
C ALA A 111 -0.23 0.54 -1.69
N TYR A 112 0.72 1.16 -2.40
CA TYR A 112 1.90 1.80 -1.82
C TYR A 112 1.90 3.27 -2.23
N PHE A 113 1.27 4.14 -1.44
CA PHE A 113 1.10 5.56 -1.70
C PHE A 113 2.42 6.33 -1.67
N LEU A 114 2.62 7.23 -2.62
CA LEU A 114 3.85 8.02 -2.75
C LEU A 114 3.80 9.35 -2.00
N MET A 115 2.60 9.88 -1.79
CA MET A 115 2.39 11.24 -1.32
C MET A 115 1.08 11.33 -0.52
N PRO A 116 1.04 12.13 0.55
CA PRO A 116 -0.19 12.34 1.31
C PRO A 116 -1.22 13.16 0.51
N SER A 117 -2.47 13.13 0.96
CA SER A 117 -3.53 13.99 0.38
C SER A 117 -3.34 15.46 0.77
N ASN A 118 -2.75 15.72 1.94
CA ASN A 118 -2.48 17.06 2.45
C ASN A 118 -1.01 17.18 2.86
N MET A 119 -0.43 18.36 2.65
CA MET A 119 0.90 18.69 3.17
C MET A 119 0.85 18.82 4.70
N PRO A 120 1.99 18.75 5.41
CA PRO A 120 2.05 18.99 6.85
C PRO A 120 1.53 20.38 7.28
N SER A 121 1.48 21.36 6.37
CA SER A 121 0.86 22.67 6.59
C SER A 121 -0.67 22.64 6.63
N GLY A 122 -1.30 21.53 6.23
CA GLY A 122 -2.74 21.38 6.04
C GLY A 122 -3.23 21.78 4.64
N ASP A 123 -2.36 22.27 3.76
CA ASP A 123 -2.73 22.60 2.39
C ASP A 123 -2.94 21.32 1.56
N PRO A 124 -3.98 21.24 0.71
CA PRO A 124 -4.20 20.09 -0.16
C PRO A 124 -3.04 19.87 -1.12
N MET A 125 -2.54 18.64 -1.16
CA MET A 125 -1.57 18.18 -2.15
C MET A 125 -2.29 17.59 -3.38
N GLY A 126 -3.38 16.86 -3.15
CA GLY A 126 -4.26 16.31 -4.17
C GLY A 126 -5.25 15.31 -3.61
N ASP A 127 -6.20 14.90 -4.44
CA ASP A 127 -7.26 13.97 -4.08
C ASP A 127 -6.91 12.57 -4.58
N TRP A 128 -6.89 11.60 -3.67
CA TRP A 128 -6.69 10.19 -4.01
C TRP A 128 -8.02 9.48 -4.25
N SER A 129 -8.01 8.56 -5.20
CA SER A 129 -9.10 7.64 -5.43
C SER A 129 -8.60 6.29 -5.93
N ILE A 130 -9.40 5.25 -5.74
CA ILE A 130 -9.18 3.94 -6.36
C ILE A 130 -10.39 3.63 -7.22
N THR A 131 -10.15 3.32 -8.49
CA THR A 131 -11.19 2.85 -9.40
C THR A 131 -11.23 1.33 -9.36
N VAL A 132 -12.36 0.76 -8.95
CA VAL A 132 -12.63 -0.68 -9.07
C VAL A 132 -13.36 -0.93 -10.37
N THR A 133 -12.84 -1.83 -11.22
CA THR A 133 -13.50 -2.23 -12.47
C THR A 133 -13.75 -3.74 -12.49
N PHE A 134 -15.02 -4.11 -12.70
CA PHE A 134 -15.49 -5.49 -12.81
C PHE A 134 -16.61 -5.56 -13.83
N ASP A 135 -16.59 -6.58 -14.72
CA ASP A 135 -17.58 -6.76 -15.79
C ASP A 135 -17.90 -5.47 -16.58
N THR A 136 -16.87 -4.73 -16.99
CA THR A 136 -16.96 -3.43 -17.71
C THR A 136 -17.60 -2.27 -16.95
N LYS A 137 -18.00 -2.48 -15.69
CA LYS A 137 -18.49 -1.44 -14.78
C LYS A 137 -17.37 -0.96 -13.90
N SER A 138 -17.34 0.34 -13.66
CA SER A 138 -16.33 0.98 -12.83
C SER A 138 -16.98 1.83 -11.77
N GLU A 139 -16.36 1.88 -10.61
CA GLU A 139 -16.73 2.77 -9.53
C GLU A 139 -15.48 3.39 -8.92
N ILE A 140 -15.56 4.69 -8.66
CA ILE A 140 -14.46 5.49 -8.13
C ILE A 140 -14.70 5.66 -6.63
N ILE A 141 -13.78 5.16 -5.82
CA ILE A 141 -13.80 5.31 -4.38
C ILE A 141 -12.82 6.41 -3.98
N PRO A 142 -13.28 7.58 -3.50
CA PRO A 142 -12.38 8.58 -2.93
C PRO A 142 -11.80 8.06 -1.61
N ILE A 143 -10.52 8.34 -1.39
CA ILE A 143 -9.77 7.98 -0.19
C ILE A 143 -8.94 9.17 0.29
N THR A 144 -8.68 9.21 1.58
CA THR A 144 -7.72 10.16 2.17
C THR A 144 -6.50 9.38 2.62
N VAL A 145 -5.35 9.77 2.09
CA VAL A 145 -4.05 9.21 2.44
C VAL A 145 -3.39 10.15 3.44
N ASP A 146 -3.28 9.71 4.68
CA ASP A 146 -2.45 10.34 5.70
C ASP A 146 -1.12 9.58 5.80
N MET A 147 -0.02 10.28 5.52
CA MET A 147 1.33 9.73 5.58
C MET A 147 2.36 10.85 5.62
N MET A 148 3.57 10.54 6.07
CA MET A 148 4.70 11.45 5.93
C MET A 148 5.45 11.14 4.62
N SER A 149 5.94 12.19 3.95
CA SER A 149 6.81 11.99 2.77
C SER A 149 8.07 11.18 3.09
N SER A 150 8.50 11.16 4.36
CA SER A 150 9.61 10.35 4.86
C SER A 150 9.30 8.86 4.98
N ASP A 151 8.03 8.45 4.90
CA ASP A 151 7.63 7.04 5.06
C ASP A 151 8.07 6.19 3.87
N VAL A 152 8.13 6.80 2.69
CA VAL A 152 8.70 6.19 1.49
C VAL A 152 10.16 6.57 1.38
N LYS A 153 11.01 5.55 1.19
CA LYS A 153 12.44 5.78 0.95
C LYS A 153 12.72 5.71 -0.54
N THR A 154 13.75 6.43 -0.97
CA THR A 154 14.15 6.43 -2.38
C THR A 154 15.64 6.16 -2.55
N LEU A 155 15.94 5.38 -3.58
CA LEU A 155 17.26 5.25 -4.18
C LEU A 155 17.15 5.57 -5.68
N LYS A 156 18.28 5.77 -6.33
CA LYS A 156 18.41 6.21 -7.72
C LYS A 156 19.34 5.29 -8.49
N GLY A 157 19.02 5.13 -9.77
CA GLY A 157 19.94 4.60 -10.77
C GLY A 157 21.08 5.58 -11.04
N SER A 158 21.96 5.17 -11.94
CA SER A 158 23.03 5.99 -12.49
C SER A 158 22.73 6.42 -13.94
N ASP A 159 23.71 6.99 -14.63
CA ASP A 159 23.61 7.36 -16.05
C ASP A 159 23.25 6.18 -16.98
N SER A 160 23.51 4.93 -16.58
CA SER A 160 23.10 3.72 -17.32
C SER A 160 21.68 3.24 -17.00
N ASP A 161 21.02 3.86 -16.04
CA ASP A 161 19.74 3.44 -15.51
C ASP A 161 18.80 4.64 -15.34
N GLN A 162 18.25 5.07 -16.47
CA GLN A 162 17.45 6.28 -16.60
C GLN A 162 16.07 6.00 -17.18
N VAL A 163 15.14 6.92 -16.93
CA VAL A 163 13.79 6.98 -17.50
C VAL A 163 13.51 8.36 -18.07
N MET A 164 12.42 8.49 -18.82
CA MET A 164 11.98 9.80 -19.30
C MET A 164 11.56 10.69 -18.13
N SER A 165 12.05 11.93 -18.13
CA SER A 165 11.58 12.96 -17.21
C SER A 165 10.24 13.54 -17.65
N MET A 166 9.44 14.03 -16.69
CA MET A 166 8.20 14.75 -16.96
C MET A 166 8.39 16.01 -17.80
N SER A 167 9.52 16.70 -17.62
CA SER A 167 9.84 17.95 -18.33
C SER A 167 10.48 17.71 -19.70
N GLY A 168 10.58 16.45 -20.13
CA GLY A 168 11.41 16.03 -21.26
C GLY A 168 12.86 15.77 -20.85
N GLY A 169 13.57 15.02 -21.70
CA GLY A 169 14.91 14.50 -21.38
C GLY A 169 14.86 13.26 -20.49
N THR A 170 16.02 12.87 -19.96
CA THR A 170 16.18 11.69 -19.11
C THR A 170 16.45 12.10 -17.67
N THR A 171 16.12 11.22 -16.73
CA THR A 171 16.45 11.33 -15.32
C THR A 171 16.74 9.94 -14.78
N ASP A 172 17.61 9.84 -13.78
CA ASP A 172 17.92 8.57 -13.15
C ASP A 172 16.65 7.90 -12.60
N ARG A 173 16.55 6.60 -12.86
CA ARG A 173 15.40 5.80 -12.44
C ARG A 173 15.27 5.88 -10.93
N THR A 174 14.05 6.14 -10.46
CA THR A 174 13.79 6.23 -9.03
C THR A 174 13.24 4.91 -8.53
N TYR A 175 13.91 4.35 -7.52
CA TYR A 175 13.50 3.17 -6.80
C TYR A 175 12.85 3.58 -5.48
N TYR A 176 11.61 3.18 -5.26
CA TYR A 176 10.90 3.38 -4.01
C TYR A 176 10.98 2.13 -3.16
N LEU A 177 11.24 2.34 -1.86
CA LEU A 177 11.28 1.28 -0.87
C LEU A 177 10.26 1.61 0.23
N TYR A 178 9.37 0.66 0.48
CA TYR A 178 8.30 0.77 1.46
C TYR A 178 8.54 -0.17 2.63
N ASN A 179 8.26 0.31 3.84
CA ASN A 179 8.15 -0.55 5.02
C ASN A 179 6.81 -1.26 4.95
N ARG A 180 6.81 -2.54 4.56
CA ARG A 180 5.58 -3.34 4.47
C ARG A 180 5.22 -3.95 5.81
N ASP A 181 6.16 -4.62 6.46
CA ASP A 181 5.91 -5.24 7.74
C ASP A 181 7.17 -5.39 8.61
N ARG A 182 6.95 -5.44 9.91
CA ARG A 182 7.93 -5.80 10.94
C ARG A 182 7.29 -6.81 11.89
N HIS A 183 7.66 -8.08 11.74
CA HIS A 183 7.15 -9.14 12.61
C HIS A 183 8.16 -9.55 13.66
N ILE A 184 7.74 -9.47 14.93
CA ILE A 184 8.54 -9.86 16.10
C ILE A 184 7.77 -10.91 16.89
N ASN A 185 8.34 -12.08 17.04
CA ASN A 185 7.84 -13.14 17.90
C ASN A 185 8.97 -13.67 18.79
N SER A 186 9.04 -13.13 20.00
CA SER A 186 10.06 -13.50 20.99
C SER A 186 9.97 -14.95 21.44
N ALA A 187 8.78 -15.56 21.41
CA ALA A 187 8.59 -16.96 21.79
C ALA A 187 9.18 -17.94 20.75
N MET A 188 9.20 -17.54 19.48
CA MET A 188 9.76 -18.32 18.37
C MET A 188 11.16 -17.84 17.96
N ASN A 189 11.73 -16.86 18.67
CA ASN A 189 12.97 -16.17 18.29
C ASN A 189 12.96 -15.70 16.83
N MET A 190 11.79 -15.26 16.35
CA MET A 190 11.59 -14.79 14.99
C MET A 190 11.54 -13.26 15.00
N ASN A 191 12.39 -12.65 14.20
CA ASN A 191 12.32 -11.24 13.88
C ASN A 191 12.55 -11.09 12.37
N MET A 192 11.65 -10.36 11.73
CA MET A 192 11.63 -10.19 10.29
C MET A 192 11.23 -8.76 9.93
N PHE A 193 11.84 -8.24 8.88
CA PHE A 193 11.48 -6.98 8.24
C PHE A 193 11.24 -7.22 6.76
N GLU A 194 10.13 -6.70 6.25
CA GLU A 194 9.71 -6.86 4.86
C GLU A 194 9.68 -5.50 4.16
N VAL A 195 10.35 -5.43 3.01
CA VAL A 195 10.30 -4.26 2.13
C VAL A 195 9.67 -4.59 0.79
N TYR A 196 8.90 -3.66 0.26
CA TYR A 196 8.51 -3.66 -1.15
C TYR A 196 9.39 -2.68 -1.93
N VAL A 197 9.92 -3.12 -3.07
CA VAL A 197 10.80 -2.37 -3.95
C VAL A 197 10.17 -2.26 -5.34
N THR A 198 10.05 -1.04 -5.84
CA THR A 198 9.42 -0.70 -7.12
C THR A 198 10.14 0.46 -7.78
N ALA A 199 10.09 0.56 -9.11
CA ALA A 199 10.68 1.68 -9.85
C ALA A 199 9.63 2.50 -10.60
N ARG A 200 9.86 3.81 -10.68
CA ARG A 200 9.08 4.71 -11.52
C ARG A 200 9.49 4.57 -12.98
N GLU A 201 8.56 4.12 -13.80
CA GLU A 201 8.71 4.10 -15.26
C GLU A 201 8.10 5.35 -15.89
N THR A 202 6.91 5.72 -15.40
CA THR A 202 6.21 6.96 -15.73
C THR A 202 5.48 7.48 -14.50
N MET A 203 4.74 8.59 -14.62
CA MET A 203 3.90 9.10 -13.53
C MET A 203 2.77 8.14 -13.15
N MET A 204 2.38 7.24 -14.06
CA MET A 204 1.26 6.31 -13.91
C MET A 204 1.70 4.85 -13.85
N ASP A 205 3.00 4.56 -14.04
CA ASP A 205 3.51 3.21 -14.13
C ASP A 205 4.69 3.02 -13.17
N TYR A 206 4.50 2.06 -12.26
CA TYR A 206 5.44 1.70 -11.22
C TYR A 206 5.58 0.18 -11.22
N GLN A 207 6.78 -0.30 -11.54
CA GLN A 207 7.00 -1.72 -11.77
C GLN A 207 7.83 -2.33 -10.64
N ALA A 208 7.38 -3.48 -10.15
CA ALA A 208 8.06 -4.21 -9.09
C ALA A 208 9.48 -4.62 -9.52
N ILE A 209 10.43 -4.49 -8.59
CA ILE A 209 11.83 -4.88 -8.82
C ILE A 209 12.02 -6.33 -8.44
N ALA A 210 12.08 -7.22 -9.42
CA ALA A 210 12.28 -8.65 -9.23
C ALA A 210 13.10 -9.25 -10.37
N ASP A 211 13.84 -10.32 -10.08
CA ASP A 211 14.59 -11.08 -11.07
C ASP A 211 13.69 -11.54 -12.22
N GLY A 212 14.15 -11.34 -13.45
CA GLY A 212 13.43 -11.70 -14.68
C GLY A 212 12.40 -10.66 -15.14
N ASN A 213 12.09 -9.63 -14.36
CA ASN A 213 11.23 -8.54 -14.83
C ASN A 213 11.96 -7.68 -15.87
N VAL A 214 11.19 -7.08 -16.78
CA VAL A 214 11.68 -6.12 -17.77
C VAL A 214 10.98 -4.79 -17.55
N LEU A 215 11.71 -3.81 -17.03
CA LEU A 215 11.21 -2.46 -16.82
C LEU A 215 11.10 -1.71 -18.15
N ASN A 216 10.11 -0.85 -18.28
CA ASN A 216 9.86 -0.03 -19.47
C ASN A 216 9.91 -0.80 -20.81
N ALA A 217 9.38 -2.02 -20.83
CA ALA A 217 9.48 -2.91 -21.99
C ALA A 217 9.02 -2.25 -23.30
N GLY A 218 9.81 -2.41 -24.36
CA GLY A 218 9.56 -1.84 -25.68
C GLY A 218 9.94 -0.35 -25.82
N SER A 219 10.54 0.27 -24.81
CA SER A 219 11.01 1.66 -24.85
C SER A 219 12.53 1.77 -25.04
N MET A 220 13.02 2.99 -25.23
CA MET A 220 14.47 3.28 -25.25
C MET A 220 15.14 3.20 -23.86
N HIS A 221 14.33 3.07 -22.80
CA HIS A 221 14.75 2.98 -21.40
C HIS A 221 14.41 1.61 -20.80
N GLU A 222 14.26 0.60 -21.66
CA GLU A 222 14.04 -0.78 -21.25
C GLU A 222 15.20 -1.28 -20.38
N LEU A 223 14.89 -1.92 -19.26
CA LEU A 223 15.88 -2.54 -18.38
C LEU A 223 15.44 -3.96 -18.02
N THR A 224 16.14 -4.96 -18.57
CA THR A 224 15.99 -6.34 -18.12
C THR A 224 16.69 -6.51 -16.77
N ILE A 225 15.95 -6.97 -15.75
CA ILE A 225 16.49 -7.26 -14.42
C ILE A 225 17.00 -8.70 -14.41
N ASN A 226 18.32 -8.86 -14.39
CA ASN A 226 19.00 -10.16 -14.34
C ASN A 226 19.23 -10.62 -12.90
N ASN A 227 19.47 -9.68 -11.99
CA ASN A 227 19.65 -9.93 -10.57
C ASN A 227 19.28 -8.71 -9.72
N VAL A 228 18.68 -8.99 -8.57
CA VAL A 228 18.40 -8.04 -7.50
C VAL A 228 19.03 -8.54 -6.21
N LEU A 229 19.71 -7.64 -5.51
CA LEU A 229 20.23 -7.92 -4.18
C LEU A 229 19.74 -6.84 -3.22
N VAL A 230 18.89 -7.24 -2.28
CA VAL A 230 18.45 -6.40 -1.16
C VAL A 230 19.20 -6.86 0.09
N LYS A 231 19.89 -5.93 0.74
CA LYS A 231 20.62 -6.19 1.98
C LYS A 231 20.14 -5.28 3.10
N MET A 232 20.05 -5.83 4.30
CA MET A 232 19.50 -5.17 5.48
C MET A 232 20.47 -5.25 6.66
N CYS A 233 20.51 -4.22 7.49
CA CYS A 233 21.34 -4.16 8.70
C CYS A 233 20.68 -3.26 9.77
N THR A 234 20.87 -3.58 11.06
CA THR A 234 20.19 -2.91 12.19
C THR A 234 21.11 -2.21 13.19
N SER A 235 22.39 -2.57 13.26
CA SER A 235 23.33 -1.94 14.21
C SER A 235 24.73 -1.85 13.62
N GLU A 236 25.34 -0.68 13.77
CA GLU A 236 26.74 -0.39 13.37
C GLU A 236 27.08 -0.88 11.96
N CYS A 237 26.19 -0.65 10.99
CA CYS A 237 26.31 -1.12 9.62
C CYS A 237 27.67 -0.73 9.04
N ASP A 238 28.52 -1.74 8.85
CA ASP A 238 29.82 -1.55 8.24
C ASP A 238 29.65 -1.60 6.72
N LEU A 239 30.76 -1.54 5.98
CA LEU A 239 30.69 -1.55 4.53
C LEU A 239 30.40 -2.96 3.96
N GLU A 240 30.61 -4.05 4.73
CA GLU A 240 30.77 -5.40 4.17
C GLU A 240 30.19 -6.57 4.99
N THR A 241 30.35 -6.64 6.31
CA THR A 241 30.25 -7.89 7.08
C THR A 241 28.98 -8.08 7.90
N ASN A 242 28.26 -7.03 8.29
CA ASN A 242 27.05 -7.15 9.12
C ASN A 242 25.72 -6.99 8.35
N TRP A 243 25.76 -7.19 7.04
CA TRP A 243 24.59 -7.14 6.18
C TRP A 243 23.96 -8.52 5.98
N ILE A 244 22.66 -8.62 6.26
CA ILE A 244 21.86 -9.80 5.94
C ILE A 244 21.28 -9.63 4.53
N THR A 245 21.40 -10.66 3.70
CA THR A 245 20.74 -10.68 2.39
C THR A 245 19.28 -11.05 2.60
N ALA A 246 18.37 -10.20 2.14
CA ALA A 246 16.95 -10.46 2.19
C ALA A 246 16.54 -11.45 1.09
N THR A 247 15.57 -12.30 1.39
CA THR A 247 15.05 -13.32 0.47
C THR A 247 13.83 -12.75 -0.25
N ALA A 248 13.73 -12.94 -1.56
CA ALA A 248 12.53 -12.60 -2.30
C ALA A 248 11.34 -13.45 -1.83
N LYS A 249 10.16 -12.86 -1.66
CA LYS A 249 8.95 -13.57 -1.27
C LYS A 249 8.35 -14.27 -2.50
N ASP A 250 8.18 -15.58 -2.40
CA ASP A 250 7.66 -16.40 -3.50
C ASP A 250 6.30 -15.88 -4.00
N ASN A 251 6.14 -15.77 -5.32
CA ASN A 251 4.93 -15.26 -6.00
C ASN A 251 4.55 -13.80 -5.67
N HIS A 252 5.44 -13.04 -5.04
CA HIS A 252 5.24 -11.64 -4.71
C HIS A 252 6.41 -10.78 -5.23
N PRO A 253 6.42 -10.43 -6.54
CA PRO A 253 7.49 -9.65 -7.15
C PRO A 253 7.71 -8.32 -6.42
N GLY A 254 8.97 -7.95 -6.19
CA GLY A 254 9.34 -6.72 -5.49
C GLY A 254 9.40 -6.83 -3.97
N ILE A 255 8.99 -7.95 -3.38
CA ILE A 255 8.93 -8.10 -1.92
C ILE A 255 10.12 -8.90 -1.42
N TYR A 256 10.83 -8.36 -0.43
CA TYR A 256 12.05 -8.94 0.12
C TYR A 256 12.00 -8.97 1.64
N GLN A 257 12.35 -10.11 2.23
CA GLN A 257 12.27 -10.39 3.66
C GLN A 257 13.66 -10.60 4.26
N GLY A 258 14.05 -9.73 5.20
CA GLY A 258 15.24 -9.92 6.02
C GLY A 258 14.88 -10.61 7.33
N MET A 259 15.49 -11.77 7.61
CA MET A 259 15.27 -12.53 8.85
C MET A 259 16.48 -12.47 9.77
N GLY A 260 16.25 -12.54 11.08
CA GLY A 260 17.34 -12.62 12.06
C GLY A 260 18.15 -11.33 12.21
N LEU A 261 17.51 -10.20 11.92
CA LEU A 261 18.04 -8.84 12.04
C LEU A 261 18.28 -8.37 13.48
N GLY A 262 17.79 -9.11 14.48
CA GLY A 262 17.93 -8.76 15.90
C GLY A 262 17.01 -7.63 16.37
N LEU A 263 15.90 -7.42 15.66
CA LEU A 263 14.89 -6.41 16.01
C LEU A 263 14.21 -6.72 17.34
N THR A 264 13.94 -5.69 18.13
CA THR A 264 13.32 -5.78 19.45
C THR A 264 11.81 -5.57 19.41
N GLY A 265 11.29 -4.94 18.36
CA GLY A 265 9.87 -4.57 18.23
C GLY A 265 9.49 -3.27 18.90
N ASP A 266 10.46 -2.50 19.40
CA ASP A 266 10.22 -1.19 20.00
C ASP A 266 10.74 -0.06 19.10
N GLY A 267 10.78 1.16 19.64
CA GLY A 267 11.12 2.37 18.88
C GLY A 267 12.62 2.60 18.74
N SER A 268 13.44 1.73 19.32
CA SER A 268 14.89 1.73 19.13
C SER A 268 15.32 0.99 17.87
N ASP A 269 14.43 0.17 17.30
CA ASP A 269 14.71 -0.50 16.04
C ASP A 269 15.00 0.50 14.93
N MET A 270 15.99 0.15 14.13
CA MET A 270 16.37 0.84 12.92
C MET A 270 16.79 -0.21 11.90
N VAL A 271 16.36 -0.08 10.65
CA VAL A 271 16.82 -0.94 9.56
C VAL A 271 17.36 -0.08 8.45
N MET A 272 18.65 -0.24 8.16
CA MET A 272 19.28 0.26 6.95
C MET A 272 19.12 -0.76 5.82
N VAL A 273 18.74 -0.29 4.64
CA VAL A 273 18.53 -1.12 3.45
C VAL A 273 19.39 -0.55 2.31
N ARG A 274 20.08 -1.44 1.59
CA ARG A 274 20.72 -1.13 0.30
C ARG A 274 20.16 -2.02 -0.79
N LEU A 275 20.15 -1.48 -2.00
CA LEU A 275 19.64 -2.13 -3.20
C LEU A 275 20.74 -2.19 -4.26
N THR A 276 20.89 -3.35 -4.88
CA THR A 276 21.68 -3.55 -6.10
C THR A 276 20.77 -4.14 -7.16
N VAL A 277 20.80 -3.58 -8.38
CA VAL A 277 20.09 -4.09 -9.54
C VAL A 277 21.10 -4.25 -10.67
N ASN A 278 21.17 -5.43 -11.28
CA ASN A 278 22.15 -5.73 -12.34
C ASN A 278 23.60 -5.43 -11.94
N ASP A 279 23.99 -5.87 -10.74
CA ASP A 279 25.31 -5.63 -10.14
C ASP A 279 25.70 -4.16 -9.92
N GLU A 280 24.75 -3.22 -10.08
CA GLU A 280 24.92 -1.80 -9.82
C GLU A 280 24.23 -1.40 -8.50
N ALA A 281 25.01 -0.89 -7.54
CA ALA A 281 24.49 -0.35 -6.29
C ALA A 281 23.69 0.94 -6.56
N LYS A 282 22.56 1.09 -5.89
CA LYS A 282 21.68 2.26 -6.01
C LYS A 282 21.94 3.20 -4.83
N ASP A 283 22.00 4.50 -5.11
CA ASP A 283 22.32 5.53 -4.12
C ASP A 283 21.24 6.62 -4.05
N ASN A 284 21.48 7.70 -3.34
CA ASN A 284 20.55 8.82 -3.20
C ASN A 284 20.51 9.77 -4.42
N GLY A 285 21.25 9.49 -5.49
CA GLY A 285 21.41 10.33 -6.68
C GLY A 285 22.26 11.59 -6.45
N ALA A 286 22.99 11.67 -5.34
CA ALA A 286 23.78 12.84 -5.01
C ALA A 286 25.15 12.80 -5.72
N THR A 287 25.47 13.84 -6.50
CA THR A 287 26.79 13.97 -7.17
C THR A 287 27.97 14.07 -6.20
N SER A 288 27.71 14.52 -4.97
CA SER A 288 28.66 14.53 -3.85
C SER A 288 27.97 13.89 -2.66
N ASP A 289 28.70 13.07 -1.90
CA ASP A 289 28.19 12.34 -0.74
C ASP A 289 27.07 11.35 -1.10
N ALA A 290 27.33 10.51 -2.12
CA ALA A 290 26.45 9.41 -2.48
C ALA A 290 26.22 8.49 -1.27
N ILE A 291 24.96 8.25 -0.93
CA ILE A 291 24.54 7.35 0.15
C ILE A 291 23.82 6.17 -0.48
N GLU A 292 24.42 4.99 -0.40
CA GLU A 292 23.89 3.72 -0.96
C GLU A 292 22.86 3.04 -0.07
N THR A 293 22.36 3.74 0.94
CA THR A 293 21.48 3.19 1.97
C THR A 293 20.30 4.10 2.27
N VAL A 294 19.19 3.48 2.65
CA VAL A 294 18.04 4.16 3.23
C VAL A 294 17.74 3.60 4.61
N THR A 295 17.23 4.44 5.50
CA THR A 295 16.97 4.06 6.89
C THR A 295 15.49 4.10 7.22
N PHE A 296 14.97 2.98 7.71
CA PHE A 296 13.67 2.86 8.34
C PHE A 296 13.83 2.94 9.86
N SER A 297 13.04 3.79 10.49
CA SER A 297 12.97 3.93 11.95
C SER A 297 11.54 3.69 12.39
N PHE A 298 11.36 3.15 13.59
CA PHE A 298 10.04 2.75 14.08
C PHE A 298 9.65 3.59 15.30
N SER A 299 8.39 4.01 15.38
CA SER A 299 7.80 4.46 16.64
C SER A 299 7.46 3.23 17.47
N GLY A 300 7.81 3.21 18.75
CA GLY A 300 7.90 2.00 19.57
C GLY A 300 6.60 1.34 20.01
N ASP A 301 5.61 1.25 19.13
CA ASP A 301 4.34 0.58 19.39
C ASP A 301 4.00 -0.34 18.22
N THR A 302 4.52 -1.57 18.25
CA THR A 302 3.90 -2.68 17.54
C THR A 302 3.43 -3.68 18.60
N THR A 303 2.20 -3.53 19.07
CA THR A 303 1.43 -4.72 19.42
C THR A 303 1.44 -5.63 18.20
N ALA A 304 1.92 -6.87 18.35
CA ALA A 304 2.02 -7.86 17.28
C ALA A 304 0.73 -7.89 16.42
N THR A 305 0.75 -7.24 15.26
CA THR A 305 -0.23 -7.49 14.21
C THR A 305 0.22 -8.76 13.52
N THR A 306 -0.37 -9.87 13.93
CA THR A 306 -0.48 -11.05 13.08
C THR A 306 -1.34 -10.65 11.88
N HIS A 307 -0.71 -10.17 10.82
CA HIS A 307 -1.29 -10.24 9.48
C HIS A 307 -1.25 -11.73 9.08
N GLU A 308 -2.25 -12.49 9.50
CA GLU A 308 -2.51 -13.79 8.89
C GLU A 308 -3.03 -13.51 7.48
N HIS A 309 -2.14 -13.61 6.49
CA HIS A 309 -2.55 -13.81 5.11
C HIS A 309 -3.30 -15.16 5.06
N MET A 310 -4.63 -15.11 4.95
CA MET A 310 -5.43 -16.23 4.45
C MET A 310 -5.51 -16.16 2.94
#